data_AF-A0A4S8MCY6-F1
#
_entry.id   AF-A0A4S8MCY6-F1
#
_cell.length_a   1.000
_cell.length_b   1.000
_cell.length_c   1.000
_cell.angle_alpha   90.00
_cell.angle_beta   90.00
_cell.angle_gamma   90.00
#
_symmetry.space_group_name_H-M   'P 1'
#
loop_
_entity.id
_entity.type
_entity.pdbx_description
1 polymer ?
#
loop_
_entity_poly.entity_id
_entity_poly.type
_entity_poly.pdbx_seq_one_letter_code
_entity_poly.pdbx_strand_id
1 'polypeptide(L)'
;KFTNCQKIASIMSEHSRKIDDRKGFGFWNTTLNTVNILQADGMSDEETDYEAEEQVKVVKQMVFRHPDLTSLFRHVDSTPRTMKSLFDQGGRKRSRRILSDKPSQRLPPPNLPSTFYQPEYLDLMRKGLVPWVAIQENSTIPIPKEDLSEGQSVNFLSFRPLFHF
;
A
#
# COMPACT_ATOMS: atom_id res chain seq x y z
N LYS A 1 -10.10 -2.66 -1.48
CA LYS A 1 -8.76 -2.20 -1.04
C LYS A 1 -7.86 -1.86 -2.22
N PHE A 2 -7.63 -2.80 -3.14
CA PHE A 2 -6.86 -2.59 -4.38
C PHE A 2 -7.17 -1.27 -5.08
N THR A 3 -8.43 -1.04 -5.46
CA THR A 3 -8.89 0.19 -6.14
C THR A 3 -8.58 1.47 -5.36
N ASN A 4 -8.68 1.42 -4.03
CA ASN A 4 -8.39 2.58 -3.17
C ASN A 4 -6.89 2.89 -3.15
N CYS A 5 -6.04 1.89 -2.94
CA CYS A 5 -4.59 2.06 -2.95
C CYS A 5 -4.09 2.54 -4.32
N GLN A 6 -4.66 1.99 -5.40
CA GLN A 6 -4.36 2.39 -6.78
C GLN A 6 -4.73 3.86 -7.02
N LYS A 7 -5.94 4.28 -6.60
CA LYS A 7 -6.40 5.66 -6.72
C LYS A 7 -5.49 6.63 -5.95
N ILE A 8 -5.15 6.31 -4.71
CA ILE A 8 -4.28 7.15 -3.88
C ILE A 8 -2.90 7.30 -4.53
N ALA A 9 -2.27 6.19 -4.92
CA ALA A 9 -0.95 6.22 -5.56
C ALA A 9 -0.97 7.01 -6.88
N SER A 10 -2.03 6.88 -7.67
CA SER A 10 -2.20 7.65 -8.91
C SER A 10 -2.32 9.16 -8.63
N ILE A 11 -3.16 9.57 -7.68
CA ILE A 11 -3.33 10.99 -7.32
C ILE A 11 -2.02 11.59 -6.81
N MET A 12 -1.30 10.85 -5.95
CA MET A 12 -0.04 11.33 -5.39
C MET A 12 1.07 11.40 -6.43
N SER A 13 1.15 10.42 -7.34
CA SER A 13 2.08 10.47 -8.48
C SER A 13 1.82 11.69 -9.35
N GLU A 14 0.55 11.96 -9.69
CA GLU A 14 0.21 13.16 -10.47
C GLU A 14 0.51 14.46 -9.72
N HIS A 15 0.22 14.50 -8.41
CA HIS A 15 0.52 15.66 -7.58
C HIS A 15 2.02 15.95 -7.50
N SER A 16 2.84 14.95 -7.18
CA SER A 16 4.30 15.09 -7.13
C SER A 16 4.87 15.54 -8.47
N ARG A 17 4.33 15.04 -9.59
CA ARG A 17 4.70 15.51 -10.93
C ARG A 17 4.36 16.98 -11.15
N LYS A 18 3.19 17.45 -10.70
CA LYS A 18 2.75 18.86 -10.86
C LYS A 18 3.61 19.85 -10.07
N ILE A 19 4.17 19.43 -8.93
CA ILE A 19 5.02 20.27 -8.09
C ILE A 19 6.53 20.05 -8.34
N ASP A 20 6.90 19.32 -9.39
CA ASP A 20 8.28 18.89 -9.72
C ASP A 20 9.02 18.18 -8.56
N ASP A 21 8.28 17.50 -7.68
CA ASP A 21 8.85 16.63 -6.66
C ASP A 21 9.23 15.28 -7.28
N ARG A 22 10.46 15.22 -7.80
CA ARG A 22 10.98 14.03 -8.47
C ARG A 22 11.08 12.82 -7.56
N LYS A 23 11.41 13.01 -6.28
CA LYS A 23 11.53 11.92 -5.31
C LYS A 23 10.16 11.33 -4.99
N GLY A 24 9.18 12.18 -4.66
CA GLY A 24 7.80 11.74 -4.44
C GLY A 24 7.20 11.10 -5.68
N PHE A 25 7.45 11.66 -6.87
CA PHE A 25 6.98 11.06 -8.13
C PHE A 25 7.55 9.65 -8.30
N GLY A 26 8.86 9.44 -8.10
CA GLY A 26 9.49 8.13 -8.16
C GLY A 26 8.89 7.13 -7.16
N PHE A 27 8.71 7.55 -5.90
CA PHE A 27 8.09 6.72 -4.87
C PHE A 27 6.65 6.33 -5.20
N TRP A 28 5.79 7.30 -5.56
CA TRP A 28 4.38 7.07 -5.84
C TRP A 28 4.15 6.30 -7.14
N ASN A 29 4.98 6.53 -8.16
CA ASN A 29 4.94 5.76 -9.40
C ASN A 29 5.35 4.30 -9.17
N THR A 30 6.41 4.07 -8.39
CA THR A 30 6.82 2.69 -8.02
C THR A 30 5.73 2.03 -7.18
N THR A 31 5.13 2.76 -6.24
CA THR A 31 3.99 2.28 -5.44
C THR A 31 2.80 1.89 -6.31
N LEU A 32 2.45 2.69 -7.32
CA LEU A 32 1.38 2.37 -8.26
C LEU A 32 1.69 1.09 -9.04
N ASN A 33 2.93 0.92 -9.52
CA ASN A 33 3.37 -0.31 -10.18
C ASN A 33 3.28 -1.52 -9.24
N THR A 34 3.75 -1.40 -8.00
CA THR A 34 3.64 -2.45 -6.96
C THR A 34 2.18 -2.86 -6.73
N VAL A 35 1.26 -1.89 -6.62
CA VAL A 35 -0.18 -2.15 -6.47
C VAL A 35 -0.71 -2.93 -7.67
N ASN A 36 -0.37 -2.51 -8.89
CA ASN A 36 -0.83 -3.15 -10.12
C ASN A 36 -0.32 -4.59 -10.27
N ILE A 37 0.92 -4.86 -9.84
CA ILE A 37 1.52 -6.20 -9.84
C ILE A 37 0.84 -7.13 -8.83
N LEU A 38 0.56 -6.63 -7.62
CA LEU A 38 -0.10 -7.42 -6.57
C LEU A 38 -1.57 -7.71 -6.84
N GLN A 39 -2.23 -6.90 -7.67
CA GLN A 39 -3.66 -7.02 -7.99
C GLN A 39 -4.54 -7.11 -6.73
N ALA A 40 -5.77 -7.64 -6.85
CA ALA A 40 -6.67 -7.80 -5.71
C ALA A 40 -6.18 -8.87 -4.73
N ASP A 41 -5.59 -9.96 -5.22
CA ASP A 41 -5.22 -11.12 -4.41
C ASP A 41 -3.94 -10.89 -3.57
N GLY A 42 -3.07 -9.98 -3.98
CA GLY A 42 -1.91 -9.52 -3.21
C GLY A 42 -2.24 -8.49 -2.12
N MET A 43 -3.48 -7.99 -2.08
CA MET A 43 -3.97 -7.10 -1.02
C MET A 43 -4.35 -7.91 0.22
N SER A 44 -4.46 -7.24 1.38
CA SER A 44 -4.94 -7.93 2.58
C SER A 44 -6.36 -8.45 2.41
N ASP A 45 -6.59 -9.63 2.96
CA ASP A 45 -7.89 -10.25 3.06
C ASP A 45 -8.66 -9.61 4.24
N GLU A 46 -9.79 -8.95 3.93
CA GLU A 46 -10.58 -8.19 4.92
C GLU A 46 -12.01 -8.75 4.97
N GLU A 47 -12.41 -9.24 6.13
CA GLU A 47 -13.78 -9.66 6.42
C GLU A 47 -14.50 -8.60 7.26
N THR A 48 -15.84 -8.61 7.22
CA THR A 48 -16.66 -7.70 8.01
C THR A 48 -17.20 -8.45 9.20
N ASP A 49 -16.99 -7.92 10.40
CA ASP A 49 -17.44 -8.52 11.66
C ASP A 49 -18.05 -7.43 12.57
N TYR A 50 -18.55 -7.82 13.73
CA TYR A 50 -19.09 -6.92 14.74
C TYR A 50 -18.42 -7.14 16.09
N GLU A 51 -17.95 -6.05 16.71
CA GLU A 51 -17.43 -6.06 18.09
C GLU A 51 -18.20 -5.03 18.90
N ALA A 52 -18.91 -5.48 19.94
CA ALA A 52 -19.73 -4.63 20.81
C ALA A 52 -20.63 -3.65 20.03
N GLU A 53 -21.36 -4.17 19.03
CA GLU A 53 -22.27 -3.43 18.13
C GLU A 53 -21.60 -2.50 17.10
N GLU A 54 -20.27 -2.35 17.14
CA GLU A 54 -19.52 -1.62 16.11
C GLU A 54 -19.13 -2.56 14.96
N GLN A 55 -19.42 -2.17 13.71
CA GLN A 55 -18.94 -2.88 12.52
C GLN A 55 -17.44 -2.67 12.34
N VAL A 56 -16.68 -3.77 12.41
CA VAL A 56 -15.22 -3.80 12.27
C VAL A 56 -14.79 -4.53 11.01
N LYS A 57 -13.57 -4.23 10.56
CA LYS A 57 -12.89 -4.93 9.46
C LYS A 57 -11.80 -5.81 10.04
N VAL A 58 -12.00 -7.12 9.99
CA VAL A 58 -11.01 -8.11 10.43
C VAL A 58 -10.04 -8.36 9.29
N VAL A 59 -8.78 -8.00 9.49
CA VAL A 59 -7.73 -8.08 8.48
C VAL A 59 -6.89 -9.32 8.75
N LYS A 60 -6.82 -10.23 7.79
CA LYS A 60 -5.95 -11.42 7.88
C LYS A 60 -4.58 -11.12 7.27
N GLN A 61 -3.53 -11.66 7.88
CA GLN A 61 -2.17 -11.52 7.38
C GLN A 61 -1.94 -12.43 6.17
N MET A 62 -1.36 -11.88 5.10
CA MET A 62 -0.95 -12.66 3.93
C MET A 62 0.41 -13.29 4.22
N VAL A 63 0.44 -14.61 4.39
CA VAL A 63 1.65 -15.35 4.81
C VAL A 63 2.77 -15.31 3.77
N PHE A 64 2.42 -15.18 2.48
CA PHE A 64 3.43 -15.11 1.43
C PHE A 64 4.06 -13.72 1.31
N ARG A 65 3.42 -12.65 1.82
CA ARG A 65 3.74 -11.28 1.43
C ARG A 65 4.88 -10.69 2.26
N HIS A 66 5.88 -10.11 1.60
CA HIS A 66 6.99 -9.43 2.25
C HIS A 66 6.51 -8.35 3.25
N PRO A 67 7.09 -8.26 4.47
CA PRO A 67 6.64 -7.32 5.51
C PRO A 67 6.69 -5.84 5.06
N ASP A 68 7.68 -5.45 4.26
CA ASP A 68 7.78 -4.07 3.73
C ASP A 68 6.54 -3.63 2.95
N LEU A 69 5.85 -4.54 2.26
CA LEU A 69 4.58 -4.22 1.57
C LEU A 69 3.47 -3.85 2.55
N THR A 70 3.50 -4.43 3.76
CA THR A 70 2.54 -4.07 4.82
C THR A 70 2.77 -2.65 5.31
N SER A 71 4.03 -2.26 5.50
CA SER A 71 4.41 -0.89 5.84
C SER A 71 4.03 0.09 4.73
N LEU A 72 4.34 -0.25 3.47
CA LEU A 72 3.96 0.53 2.30
C LEU A 72 2.44 0.78 2.26
N PHE A 73 1.62 -0.27 2.37
CA PHE A 73 0.17 -0.10 2.31
C PHE A 73 -0.40 0.65 3.52
N ARG A 74 0.25 0.59 4.68
CA ARG A 74 -0.11 1.42 5.83
C ARG A 74 0.14 2.90 5.54
N HIS A 75 1.27 3.22 4.90
CA HIS A 75 1.58 4.58 4.46
C HIS A 75 0.55 5.05 3.42
N VAL A 76 0.29 4.28 2.36
CA VAL A 76 -0.72 4.60 1.34
C VAL A 76 -2.11 4.83 1.97
N ASP A 77 -2.52 3.97 2.91
CA ASP A 77 -3.82 4.07 3.58
C ASP A 77 -3.93 5.27 4.54
N SER A 78 -2.81 5.89 4.94
CA SER A 78 -2.80 7.05 5.85
C SER A 78 -2.71 8.37 5.08
N THR A 79 -2.16 8.39 3.86
CA THR A 79 -1.93 9.59 3.04
C THR A 79 -3.16 10.50 2.87
N PRO A 80 -4.38 9.99 2.65
CA PRO A 80 -5.55 10.87 2.55
C PRO A 80 -5.79 11.72 3.79
N ARG A 81 -5.35 11.27 4.98
CA ARG A 81 -5.52 12.01 6.24
C ARG A 81 -4.52 13.14 6.39
N THR A 82 -3.31 12.96 5.85
CA THR A 82 -2.23 13.95 5.90
C THR A 82 -2.39 15.00 4.81
N MET A 83 -2.83 14.60 3.61
CA MET A 83 -2.97 15.47 2.43
C MET A 83 -4.42 15.92 2.19
N LYS A 84 -5.04 16.58 3.16
CA LYS A 84 -6.47 16.96 3.11
C LYS A 84 -6.85 17.84 1.92
N SER A 85 -5.92 18.60 1.36
CA SER A 85 -6.13 19.43 0.17
C SER A 85 -6.30 18.61 -1.13
N LEU A 86 -5.82 17.36 -1.14
CA LEU A 86 -5.89 16.46 -2.30
C LEU A 86 -7.00 15.42 -2.17
N PHE A 87 -7.47 15.17 -0.96
CA PHE A 87 -8.42 14.09 -0.66
C PHE A 87 -9.61 14.61 0.14
N ASP A 88 -10.79 14.51 -0.46
CA ASP A 88 -12.05 14.81 0.21
C ASP A 88 -12.25 13.89 1.42
N GLN A 89 -12.48 14.50 2.58
CA GLN A 89 -12.80 13.77 3.82
C GLN A 89 -14.30 13.54 4.01
N GLY A 90 -15.14 14.01 3.07
CA GLY A 90 -16.61 14.00 3.16
C GLY A 90 -17.28 12.63 3.01
N GLY A 91 -16.57 11.53 3.29
CA GLY A 91 -17.06 10.16 3.14
C GLY A 91 -17.53 9.52 4.44
N ARG A 92 -18.07 8.29 4.31
CA ARG A 92 -18.41 7.43 5.46
C ARG A 92 -17.18 7.26 6.37
N LYS A 93 -17.39 7.37 7.69
CA LYS A 93 -16.36 7.08 8.69
C LYS A 93 -15.76 5.70 8.43
N ARG A 94 -14.43 5.63 8.33
CA ARG A 94 -13.70 4.37 8.12
C ARG A 94 -13.98 3.43 9.30
N SER A 95 -14.44 2.21 9.00
CA SER A 95 -14.58 1.15 10.01
C SER A 95 -13.25 0.87 10.69
N ARG A 96 -13.29 0.63 12.00
CA ARG A 96 -12.13 0.20 12.76
C ARG A 96 -11.61 -1.13 12.20
N ARG A 97 -10.29 -1.26 12.11
CA ARG A 97 -9.61 -2.46 11.61
C ARG A 97 -8.94 -3.19 12.75
N ILE A 98 -9.11 -4.50 12.79
CA ILE A 98 -8.52 -5.40 13.79
C ILE A 98 -7.71 -6.45 13.03
N LEU A 99 -6.51 -6.74 13.50
CA LEU A 99 -5.71 -7.83 12.94
C LEU A 99 -6.25 -9.15 13.46
N SER A 100 -6.50 -10.11 12.56
CA SER A 100 -6.85 -11.47 12.95
C SER A 100 -5.61 -12.26 13.30
N ASP A 101 -5.71 -13.12 14.33
CA ASP A 101 -4.69 -14.14 14.62
C ASP A 101 -4.64 -15.24 13.55
N LYS A 102 -5.70 -15.36 12.73
CA LYS A 102 -5.77 -16.36 11.67
C LYS A 102 -5.12 -15.82 10.39
N PRO A 103 -4.12 -16.52 9.82
CA PRO A 103 -3.55 -16.14 8.53
C PRO A 103 -4.58 -16.29 7.40
N SER A 104 -4.41 -15.51 6.33
CA SER A 104 -5.20 -15.70 5.11
C SER A 104 -4.76 -16.97 4.40
N GLN A 105 -5.73 -17.71 3.87
CA GLN A 105 -5.51 -18.90 3.05
C GLN A 105 -5.36 -18.56 1.55
N ARG A 106 -5.39 -17.27 1.19
CA ARG A 106 -5.24 -16.84 -0.20
C ARG A 106 -3.86 -17.22 -0.76
N LEU A 107 -3.88 -17.72 -1.98
CA LEU A 107 -2.67 -17.99 -2.74
C LEU A 107 -2.08 -16.68 -3.28
N PRO A 108 -0.75 -16.62 -3.47
CA PRO A 108 -0.12 -15.50 -4.13
C PRO A 108 -0.62 -15.38 -5.59
N PRO A 109 -0.70 -14.15 -6.14
CA PRO A 109 -0.91 -13.96 -7.57
C PRO A 109 0.18 -14.68 -8.38
N PRO A 110 -0.16 -15.24 -9.56
CA PRO A 110 0.83 -15.87 -10.42
C PRO A 110 1.82 -14.82 -10.97
N ASN A 111 3.06 -15.24 -11.20
CA ASN A 111 4.15 -14.43 -11.75
C ASN A 111 4.53 -13.23 -10.87
N LEU A 112 4.33 -13.33 -9.56
CA LEU A 112 4.75 -12.29 -8.64
C LEU A 112 6.30 -12.25 -8.56
N PRO A 113 6.93 -11.06 -8.48
CA PRO A 113 8.36 -10.94 -8.22
C PRO A 113 8.77 -11.67 -6.96
N SER A 114 9.90 -12.39 -6.99
CA SER A 114 10.44 -13.07 -5.80
C SER A 114 10.68 -12.11 -4.63
N THR A 115 11.01 -10.85 -4.91
CA THR A 115 11.20 -9.78 -3.92
C THR A 115 9.93 -9.45 -3.12
N PHE A 116 8.75 -9.82 -3.61
CA PHE A 116 7.48 -9.55 -2.94
C PHE A 116 7.08 -10.68 -1.98
N TYR A 117 7.84 -11.78 -1.97
CA TYR A 117 7.63 -12.89 -1.07
C TYR A 117 8.42 -12.75 0.23
N GLN A 118 7.90 -13.34 1.31
CA GLN A 118 8.72 -13.66 2.47
C GLN A 118 9.69 -14.79 2.13
N PRO A 119 10.99 -14.69 2.50
CA PRO A 119 11.96 -15.76 2.26
C PRO A 119 11.49 -17.11 2.80
N GLU A 120 10.88 -17.13 3.99
CA GLU A 120 10.37 -18.33 4.63
C GLU A 120 9.27 -19.00 3.82
N TYR A 121 8.39 -18.21 3.19
CA TYR A 121 7.33 -18.74 2.33
C TYR A 121 7.91 -19.38 1.06
N LEU A 122 8.94 -18.76 0.46
CA LEU A 122 9.64 -19.34 -0.70
C LEU A 122 10.27 -20.69 -0.35
N ASP A 123 10.87 -20.80 0.83
CA ASP A 123 11.46 -22.06 1.31
C ASP A 123 10.41 -23.14 1.53
N LEU A 124 9.25 -22.79 2.10
CA LEU A 124 8.13 -23.71 2.23
C LEU A 124 7.62 -24.18 0.86
N MET A 125 7.58 -23.29 -0.13
CA MET A 125 7.13 -23.61 -1.49
C MET A 125 8.11 -24.55 -2.20
N ARG A 126 9.42 -24.32 -2.07
CA ARG A 126 10.46 -25.24 -2.56
C ARG A 126 10.39 -26.62 -1.93
N LYS A 127 10.00 -26.70 -0.65
CA LYS A 127 9.80 -27.96 0.09
C LYS A 127 8.46 -28.66 -0.22
N GLY A 128 7.58 -28.04 -1.01
CA GLY A 128 6.24 -28.57 -1.29
C GLY A 128 5.28 -28.53 -0.09
N LEU A 129 5.58 -27.74 0.93
CA LEU A 129 4.74 -27.58 2.13
C LEU A 129 3.60 -26.57 1.94
N VAL A 130 3.70 -25.72 0.91
CA VAL A 130 2.64 -24.84 0.43
C VAL A 130 2.46 -25.03 -1.08
N PRO A 131 1.29 -24.68 -1.64
CA PRO A 131 1.04 -24.84 -3.07
C PRO A 131 2.06 -24.08 -3.92
N TRP A 132 2.55 -24.74 -4.98
CA TRP A 132 3.45 -24.12 -5.95
C TRP A 132 2.69 -23.11 -6.82
N VAL A 133 3.29 -21.92 -7.00
CA VAL A 133 2.80 -20.88 -7.89
C VAL A 133 3.96 -20.39 -8.74
N ALA A 134 3.70 -20.04 -10.01
CA ALA A 134 4.72 -19.50 -10.90
C ALA A 134 5.31 -18.20 -10.32
N ILE A 135 6.64 -18.14 -10.18
CA ILE A 135 7.37 -16.97 -9.68
C ILE A 135 8.09 -16.30 -10.85
N GLN A 136 8.17 -14.98 -10.85
CA GLN A 136 9.09 -14.26 -11.72
C GLN A 136 10.50 -14.26 -11.09
N GLU A 137 11.23 -15.37 -11.29
CA GLU A 137 12.63 -15.48 -10.89
C GLU A 137 13.46 -14.45 -11.67
N ASN A 138 14.28 -13.64 -10.98
CA ASN A 138 15.10 -12.53 -11.51
C ASN A 138 14.40 -11.17 -11.69
N SER A 139 13.18 -10.99 -11.19
CA SER A 139 12.59 -9.65 -11.10
C SER A 139 13.34 -8.81 -10.06
N THR A 140 13.98 -7.73 -10.49
CA THR A 140 14.69 -6.77 -9.61
C THR A 140 13.79 -5.62 -9.16
N ILE A 141 12.46 -5.78 -9.26
CA ILE A 141 11.51 -4.73 -8.87
C ILE A 141 11.63 -4.53 -7.36
N PRO A 142 12.09 -3.35 -6.91
CA PRO A 142 12.22 -3.08 -5.48
C PRO A 142 10.84 -2.81 -4.89
N ILE A 143 10.65 -3.17 -3.62
CA ILE A 143 9.52 -2.67 -2.84
C ILE A 143 9.82 -1.20 -2.53
N PRO A 144 8.92 -0.25 -2.85
CA PRO A 144 9.10 1.14 -2.48
C PRO A 144 9.30 1.25 -0.97
N LYS A 145 10.39 1.89 -0.57
CA LYS A 145 10.67 2.26 0.81
C LYS A 145 10.50 3.76 0.92
N GLU A 146 9.81 4.19 1.97
CA GLU A 146 9.82 5.59 2.35
C GLU A 146 11.20 5.87 2.95
N ASP A 147 12.00 6.72 2.30
CA ASP A 147 13.22 7.23 2.90
C ASP A 147 12.81 8.14 4.06
N LEU A 148 12.72 7.58 5.27
CA LEU A 148 12.46 8.32 6.51
C LEU A 148 13.67 9.16 6.97
N SER A 149 14.71 9.29 6.15
CA SER A 149 15.89 10.11 6.42
C SER A 149 15.69 11.55 5.93
N GLU A 150 15.73 12.47 6.88
CA GLU A 150 15.74 13.95 6.76
C GLU A 150 14.39 14.67 6.60
N GLY A 151 13.74 14.92 7.74
CA GLY A 151 13.78 16.28 8.31
C GLY A 151 13.34 17.48 7.45
N GLN A 152 12.56 17.31 6.37
CA GLN A 152 11.92 18.45 5.74
C GLN A 152 10.58 18.75 6.41
N SER A 153 10.67 19.58 7.43
CA SER A 153 9.65 20.57 7.74
C SER A 153 9.32 21.35 6.46
N VAL A 154 8.36 20.87 5.68
CA VAL A 154 7.69 21.69 4.68
C VAL A 154 6.90 22.74 5.47
N ASN A 155 7.57 23.87 5.72
CA ASN A 155 6.93 25.11 6.09
C ASN A 155 5.93 25.46 4.99
N PHE A 156 4.68 25.02 5.16
CA PHE A 156 3.52 25.56 4.44
C PHE A 156 3.23 26.95 5.01
N LEU A 157 4.13 27.92 4.75
CA LEU A 157 3.83 29.33 4.93
C LEU A 157 3.45 29.94 3.59
N SER A 158 2.14 30.16 3.46
CA SER A 158 1.51 31.26 2.73
C SER A 158 1.95 31.51 1.28
N PHE A 159 1.25 30.90 0.33
CA PHE A 159 0.96 31.59 -0.93
C PHE A 159 -0.34 32.38 -0.75
N ARG A 160 -0.22 33.66 -0.39
CA ARG A 160 -1.28 34.64 -0.66
C ARG A 160 -1.20 35.02 -2.13
N PRO A 161 -2.28 34.90 -2.93
CA PRO A 161 -2.29 35.49 -4.26
C PRO A 161 -2.37 37.02 -4.11
N LEU A 162 -1.33 37.71 -4.60
CA LEU A 162 -1.39 39.13 -4.92
C LEU A 162 -2.31 39.30 -6.13
N PHE A 163 -3.58 39.61 -5.88
CA PHE A 163 -4.40 40.28 -6.88
C PHE A 163 -4.09 41.78 -6.81
N HIS A 164 -3.56 42.32 -7.90
CA HIS A 164 -3.65 43.74 -8.22
C HIS A 164 -4.63 43.86 -9.37
N PHE A 165 -5.75 44.55 -9.12
CA PHE A 165 -6.55 45.26 -10.10
C PHE A 165 -6.97 46.58 -9.46
#